data_AF-A0AAP5UTP3-F1
#
_entry.id   AF-A0AAP5UTP3-F1
#
_cell.length_a   1.000
_cell.length_b   1.000
_cell.length_c   1.000
_cell.angle_alpha   90.00
_cell.angle_beta   90.00
_cell.angle_gamma   90.00
#
_symmetry.space_group_name_H-M   'P 1'
#
loop_
_entity.id
_entity.type
_entity.pdbx_description
1 polymer ?
#
loop_
_entity_poly.entity_id
_entity_poly.type
_entity_poly.pdbx_seq_one_letter_code
_entity_poly.pdbx_strand_id
1 'polypeptide(L)'
;MLSIFGTTPLKAQDTQSDPRFLEAQPVNDAVQIERIRADWQRELQRLGMRGSLSHGQLMIEAVYENTKDGSYGAVCRFDGGNGPRDIMLCDDTLVGKLTIRAWGFALAEDNVLEFTKRNCPAGG
;
A
#
# COMPACT_ATOMS: atom_id res chain seq x y z
N MET A 1 -26.06 56.37 -1.86
CA MET A 1 -26.60 55.47 -2.91
C MET A 1 -25.55 54.40 -3.17
N LEU A 2 -25.96 53.15 -3.07
CA LEU A 2 -25.16 51.91 -3.12
C LEU A 2 -24.21 51.84 -4.34
N SER A 3 -22.97 51.39 -4.12
CA SER A 3 -22.16 50.76 -5.17
C SER A 3 -21.84 49.33 -4.73
N ILE A 4 -22.17 48.41 -5.63
CA ILE A 4 -22.39 46.98 -5.37
C ILE A 4 -21.04 46.25 -5.43
N PHE A 5 -20.75 45.45 -4.41
CA PHE A 5 -19.62 44.52 -4.38
C PHE A 5 -19.81 43.46 -5.48
N GLY A 6 -18.93 43.47 -6.48
CA GLY A 6 -18.79 42.36 -7.42
C GLY A 6 -17.95 41.25 -6.79
N THR A 7 -18.59 40.29 -6.13
CA THR A 7 -17.93 39.04 -5.71
C THR A 7 -17.94 38.07 -6.90
N THR A 8 -16.81 37.95 -7.58
CA THR A 8 -16.57 36.86 -8.53
C THR A 8 -16.60 35.54 -7.77
N PRO A 9 -17.41 34.54 -8.16
CA PRO A 9 -17.37 33.24 -7.50
C PRO A 9 -16.05 32.53 -7.85
N LEU A 10 -15.32 32.12 -6.80
CA LEU A 10 -14.22 31.19 -6.89
C LEU A 10 -14.74 29.92 -7.60
N LYS A 11 -14.23 29.62 -8.79
CA LYS A 11 -14.44 28.31 -9.42
C LYS A 11 -13.94 27.26 -8.42
N ALA A 12 -14.85 26.36 -8.01
CA ALA A 12 -14.47 25.10 -7.41
C ALA A 12 -13.45 24.45 -8.36
N GLN A 13 -12.23 24.24 -7.87
CA GLN A 13 -11.25 23.45 -8.60
C GLN A 13 -11.82 22.04 -8.64
N ASP A 14 -12.16 21.60 -9.85
CA ASP A 14 -12.46 20.21 -10.13
C ASP A 14 -11.29 19.38 -9.62
N THR A 15 -11.52 18.63 -8.55
CA THR A 15 -10.64 17.57 -8.09
C THR A 15 -10.66 16.51 -9.17
N GLN A 16 -9.84 16.68 -10.21
CA GLN A 16 -9.57 15.65 -11.18
C GLN A 16 -8.82 14.55 -10.42
N SER A 17 -9.59 13.60 -9.90
CA SER A 17 -9.11 12.40 -9.23
C SER A 17 -8.10 11.73 -10.15
N ASP A 18 -6.85 11.68 -9.73
CA ASP A 18 -5.79 10.92 -10.40
C ASP A 18 -6.31 9.51 -10.68
N PRO A 19 -6.28 9.01 -11.94
CA PRO A 19 -6.82 7.69 -12.29
C PRO A 19 -6.21 6.56 -11.45
N ARG A 20 -5.04 6.76 -10.83
CA ARG A 20 -4.44 5.82 -9.87
C ARG A 20 -5.27 5.61 -8.60
N PHE A 21 -6.11 6.57 -8.19
CA PHE A 21 -7.05 6.39 -7.07
C PHE A 21 -8.13 5.33 -7.36
N LEU A 22 -8.33 4.96 -8.63
CA LEU A 22 -9.23 3.85 -8.99
C LEU A 22 -8.53 2.48 -8.89
N GLU A 23 -7.20 2.48 -8.83
CA GLU A 23 -6.37 1.28 -8.90
C GLU A 23 -5.76 0.88 -7.54
N ALA A 24 -5.81 1.77 -6.55
CA ALA A 24 -5.34 1.52 -5.20
C ALA A 24 -6.32 2.10 -4.18
N GLN A 25 -6.60 1.32 -3.14
CA GLN A 25 -7.33 1.79 -1.97
C GLN A 25 -6.40 1.80 -0.76
N PRO A 26 -6.23 2.94 -0.06
CA PRO A 26 -5.46 2.97 1.16
C PRO A 26 -6.14 2.15 2.25
N VAL A 27 -5.38 1.27 2.91
CA VAL A 27 -5.87 0.49 4.04
C VAL A 27 -5.70 1.32 5.30
N ASN A 28 -6.81 1.82 5.83
CA ASN A 28 -6.82 2.70 7.00
C ASN A 28 -7.37 2.04 8.28
N ASP A 29 -7.90 0.83 8.18
CA ASP A 29 -8.40 0.09 9.34
C ASP A 29 -7.23 -0.55 10.11
N ALA A 30 -7.02 -0.10 11.34
CA ALA A 30 -5.88 -0.54 12.15
C ALA A 30 -5.89 -2.05 12.46
N VAL A 31 -7.08 -2.66 12.55
CA VAL A 31 -7.21 -4.10 12.80
C VAL A 31 -6.82 -4.88 11.55
N GLN A 32 -7.24 -4.44 10.37
CA GLN A 32 -6.86 -5.02 9.08
C GLN A 32 -5.36 -4.88 8.83
N ILE A 33 -4.78 -3.69 9.05
CA ILE A 33 -3.34 -3.44 8.92
C ILE A 33 -2.56 -4.42 9.80
N GLU A 34 -2.95 -4.54 11.07
CA GLU A 34 -2.25 -5.41 12.02
C GLU A 34 -2.40 -6.89 11.66
N ARG A 35 -3.57 -7.30 11.16
CA ARG A 35 -3.79 -8.66 10.66
C ARG A 35 -2.86 -8.98 9.48
N ILE A 36 -2.83 -8.13 8.45
CA ILE A 36 -1.97 -8.31 7.26
C ILE A 36 -0.50 -8.34 7.68
N ARG A 37 -0.05 -7.39 8.51
CA ARG A 37 1.32 -7.34 9.03
C ARG A 37 1.67 -8.61 9.80
N ALA A 38 0.78 -9.07 10.67
CA ALA A 38 1.00 -10.28 11.46
C ALA A 38 1.07 -11.54 10.58
N ASP A 39 0.32 -11.58 9.48
CA ASP A 39 0.33 -12.66 8.52
C ASP A 39 1.68 -12.71 7.78
N TRP A 40 2.14 -11.57 7.26
CA TRP A 40 3.48 -11.45 6.66
C TRP A 40 4.60 -11.79 7.64
N GLN A 41 4.51 -11.32 8.89
CA GLN A 41 5.47 -11.64 9.93
C GLN A 41 5.64 -13.15 10.11
N ARG A 42 4.53 -13.90 10.11
CA ARG A 42 4.56 -15.36 10.27
C ARG A 42 5.17 -16.04 9.05
N GLU A 43 4.91 -15.53 7.86
CA GLU A 43 5.48 -16.06 6.62
C GLU A 43 7.00 -15.82 6.54
N LEU A 44 7.47 -14.62 6.87
CA LEU A 44 8.90 -14.33 6.98
C LEU A 44 9.60 -15.28 7.97
N GLN A 45 8.99 -15.52 9.12
CA GLN A 45 9.51 -16.46 10.11
C GLN A 45 9.54 -17.90 9.60
N ARG A 46 8.53 -18.35 8.86
CA ARG A 46 8.51 -19.68 8.21
C ARG A 46 9.62 -19.83 7.17
N LEU A 47 10.03 -18.74 6.52
CA LEU A 47 11.17 -18.69 5.60
C LEU A 47 12.53 -18.60 6.31
N GLY A 48 12.55 -18.62 7.65
CA GLY A 48 13.77 -18.54 8.45
C GLY A 48 14.34 -17.13 8.60
N MET A 49 13.61 -16.09 8.16
CA MET A 49 14.02 -14.71 8.39
C MET A 49 13.84 -14.35 9.86
N ARG A 50 14.97 -14.14 10.55
CA ARG A 50 15.00 -13.71 11.95
C ARG A 50 14.83 -12.19 12.02
N GLY A 51 13.75 -11.75 12.65
CA GLY A 51 13.45 -10.33 12.84
C GLY A 51 11.96 -10.05 13.02
N SER A 52 11.62 -8.77 13.17
CA SER A 52 10.25 -8.30 13.32
C SER A 52 9.89 -7.21 12.32
N LEU A 53 8.67 -7.28 11.79
CA LEU A 53 8.02 -6.19 11.07
C LEU A 53 7.39 -5.24 12.09
N SER A 54 7.78 -3.97 12.03
CA SER A 54 7.06 -2.86 12.63
C SER A 54 5.80 -2.54 11.82
N HIS A 55 5.02 -1.57 12.28
CA HIS A 55 3.81 -1.12 11.59
C HIS A 55 4.09 -0.78 10.11
N GLY A 56 3.20 -1.24 9.22
CA GLY A 56 3.27 -0.93 7.80
C GLY A 56 2.90 0.51 7.54
N GLN A 57 3.73 1.20 6.75
CA GLN A 57 3.45 2.50 6.17
C GLN A 57 2.98 2.30 4.73
N LEU A 58 2.15 3.22 4.24
CA LEU A 58 1.66 3.21 2.85
C LEU A 58 1.01 1.87 2.47
N MET A 59 0.26 1.27 3.40
CA MET A 59 -0.45 0.02 3.11
C MET A 59 -1.63 0.31 2.18
N ILE A 60 -1.65 -0.40 1.06
CA ILE A 60 -2.68 -0.31 0.04
C ILE A 60 -3.21 -1.69 -0.31
N GLU A 61 -4.46 -1.71 -0.75
CA GLU A 61 -5.07 -2.80 -1.51
C GLU A 61 -5.04 -2.43 -2.99
N ALA A 62 -4.41 -3.26 -3.82
CA ALA A 62 -4.45 -3.10 -5.26
C ALA A 62 -5.83 -3.51 -5.79
N VAL A 63 -6.47 -2.61 -6.52
CA VAL A 63 -7.77 -2.82 -7.15
C VAL A 63 -7.56 -3.32 -8.56
N TYR A 64 -8.23 -4.43 -8.89
CA TYR A 64 -8.30 -4.97 -10.24
C TYR A 64 -9.75 -5.03 -10.70
N GLU A 65 -9.97 -4.83 -12.00
CA GLU A 65 -11.31 -4.96 -12.56
C GLU A 65 -11.77 -6.42 -12.51
N ASN A 66 -12.98 -6.64 -12.00
CA ASN A 66 -13.66 -7.94 -11.98
C ASN A 66 -13.02 -9.05 -11.12
N THR A 67 -12.13 -8.72 -10.18
CA THR A 67 -11.65 -9.69 -9.18
C THR A 67 -12.30 -9.41 -7.81
N LYS A 68 -12.59 -10.48 -7.06
CA LYS A 68 -13.04 -10.37 -5.66
C LYS A 68 -11.89 -10.43 -4.65
N ASP A 69 -10.70 -10.78 -5.13
CA ASP A 69 -9.55 -11.06 -4.29
C ASP A 69 -8.65 -9.83 -4.22
N GLY A 70 -8.25 -9.48 -3.00
CA GLY A 70 -7.38 -8.36 -2.70
C GLY A 70 -5.92 -8.80 -2.68
N SER A 71 -5.06 -7.99 -3.29
CA SER A 71 -3.61 -8.07 -3.13
C SER A 71 -3.14 -6.85 -2.37
N TYR A 72 -2.36 -7.04 -1.31
CA TYR A 72 -1.93 -5.94 -0.47
C TYR A 72 -0.47 -5.63 -0.70
N GLY A 73 -0.10 -4.36 -0.57
CA GLY A 73 1.29 -3.93 -0.55
C GLY A 73 1.52 -2.89 0.53
N ALA A 74 2.73 -2.86 1.08
CA ALA A 74 3.13 -1.81 2.00
C ALA A 74 4.65 -1.65 2.06
N VAL A 75 5.09 -0.59 2.72
CA VAL A 75 6.47 -0.49 3.23
C VAL A 75 6.47 -0.70 4.73
N CYS A 76 7.18 -1.72 5.20
CA CYS A 76 7.32 -1.99 6.62
C CYS A 76 8.77 -1.82 7.05
N ARG A 77 8.99 -1.35 8.28
CA ARG A 77 10.31 -1.39 8.89
C ARG A 77 10.57 -2.78 9.45
N PHE A 78 11.59 -3.45 8.93
CA PHE A 78 12.03 -4.77 9.38
C PHE A 78 13.27 -4.63 10.25
N ASP A 79 13.18 -5.09 11.49
CA ASP A 79 14.29 -5.16 12.44
C ASP A 79 14.85 -6.59 12.48
N GLY A 80 16.03 -6.77 11.88
CA GLY A 80 16.67 -8.07 11.74
C GLY A 80 18.18 -8.01 12.06
N GLY A 81 18.86 -9.14 11.89
CA GLY A 81 20.26 -9.30 12.37
C GLY A 81 21.29 -8.29 11.85
N ASN A 82 21.07 -7.68 10.68
CA ASN A 82 21.98 -6.64 10.15
C ASN A 82 21.44 -5.22 10.37
N GLY A 83 20.60 -5.04 11.39
CA GLY A 83 19.98 -3.79 11.76
C GLY A 83 18.67 -3.48 11.02
N PRO A 84 17.94 -2.48 11.53
CA PRO A 84 16.60 -2.15 11.08
C PRO A 84 16.61 -1.37 9.76
N ARG A 85 15.77 -1.81 8.80
CA ARG A 85 15.64 -1.19 7.46
C ARG A 85 14.20 -1.18 6.99
N ASP A 86 13.89 -0.33 6.03
CA ASP A 86 12.60 -0.35 5.37
C ASP A 86 12.62 -1.38 4.25
N ILE A 87 11.57 -2.18 4.16
CA ILE A 87 11.37 -3.17 3.10
C ILE A 87 9.98 -2.98 2.52
N MET A 88 9.86 -3.18 1.22
CA MET A 88 8.57 -3.20 0.53
C MET A 88 8.09 -4.65 0.43
N LEU A 89 6.85 -4.90 0.81
CA LEU A 89 6.22 -6.22 0.74
C LEU A 89 4.92 -6.15 -0.05
N CYS A 90 4.57 -7.26 -0.69
CA CYS A 90 3.23 -7.51 -1.17
C CYS A 90 2.83 -8.95 -0.94
N ASP A 91 1.54 -9.20 -0.82
CA ASP A 91 0.95 -10.52 -0.89
C ASP A 91 -0.27 -10.58 -1.82
N ASP A 92 -0.49 -11.77 -2.36
CA ASP A 92 -1.78 -12.16 -2.93
C ASP A 92 -2.46 -13.12 -1.95
N THR A 93 -3.62 -12.73 -1.45
CA THR A 93 -4.37 -13.48 -0.42
C THR A 93 -4.88 -14.83 -0.91
N LEU A 94 -5.05 -15.02 -2.22
CA LEU A 94 -5.54 -16.29 -2.78
C LEU A 94 -4.42 -17.33 -2.94
N VAL A 95 -3.30 -16.92 -3.52
CA VAL A 95 -2.16 -17.82 -3.83
C VAL A 95 -1.18 -17.92 -2.67
N GLY A 96 -1.21 -16.98 -1.71
CA GLY A 96 -0.26 -16.92 -0.59
C GLY A 96 1.14 -16.51 -1.07
N LYS A 97 1.21 -15.63 -2.06
CA LYS A 97 2.48 -15.22 -2.68
C LYS A 97 3.04 -13.98 -2.01
N LEU A 98 3.93 -14.16 -1.03
CA LEU A 98 4.68 -13.06 -0.42
C LEU A 98 5.91 -12.69 -1.26
N THR A 99 6.00 -11.43 -1.68
CA THR A 99 7.20 -10.89 -2.34
C THR A 99 7.81 -9.76 -1.53
N ILE A 100 9.14 -9.70 -1.47
CA ILE A 100 9.89 -8.71 -0.68
C ILE A 100 10.91 -8.00 -1.56
N ARG A 101 10.97 -6.68 -1.47
CA ARG A 101 12.04 -5.86 -2.01
C ARG A 101 12.72 -5.10 -0.87
N ALA A 102 13.94 -5.49 -0.56
CA ALA A 102 14.69 -4.93 0.58
C ALA A 102 15.45 -3.63 0.25
N TRP A 103 15.62 -3.28 -1.03
CA TRP A 103 16.44 -2.13 -1.46
C TRP A 103 15.96 -1.51 -2.77
N GLY A 104 16.41 -0.27 -3.00
CA GLY A 104 16.30 0.39 -4.31
C GLY A 104 14.87 0.75 -4.71
N PHE A 105 14.03 1.13 -3.76
CA PHE A 105 12.67 1.65 -3.99
C PHE A 105 12.52 3.03 -3.37
N ALA A 106 11.56 3.82 -3.84
CA ALA A 106 11.19 5.08 -3.20
C ALA A 106 9.96 4.88 -2.30
N LEU A 107 9.88 5.66 -1.22
CA LEU A 107 8.74 5.67 -0.31
C LEU A 107 7.59 6.48 -0.92
N ALA A 108 6.86 5.86 -1.83
CA ALA A 108 5.72 6.48 -2.50
C ALA A 108 4.64 5.43 -2.80
N GLU A 109 3.37 5.84 -2.71
CA GLU A 109 2.21 4.95 -2.89
C GLU A 109 2.18 4.32 -4.29
N ASP A 110 2.55 5.07 -5.32
CA ASP A 110 2.64 4.59 -6.70
C ASP A 110 3.69 3.48 -6.88
N ASN A 111 4.81 3.60 -6.19
CA ASN A 111 5.85 2.58 -6.17
C ASN A 111 5.38 1.30 -5.48
N VAL A 112 4.59 1.42 -4.40
CA VAL A 112 3.96 0.26 -3.74
C VAL A 112 2.93 -0.38 -4.67
N LEU A 113 2.09 0.41 -5.34
CA LEU A 113 1.09 -0.08 -6.29
C LEU A 113 1.71 -0.83 -7.47
N GLU A 114 2.72 -0.23 -8.12
CA GLU A 114 3.43 -0.86 -9.24
C GLU A 114 4.08 -2.18 -8.79
N PHE A 115 4.73 -2.17 -7.63
CA PHE A 115 5.35 -3.36 -7.06
C PHE A 115 4.33 -4.47 -6.78
N THR A 116 3.20 -4.13 -6.15
CA THR A 116 2.13 -5.09 -5.84
C THR A 116 1.54 -5.68 -7.10
N LYS A 117 1.08 -4.87 -8.05
CA LYS A 117 0.46 -5.36 -9.30
C LYS A 117 1.40 -6.25 -10.12
N ARG A 118 2.70 -5.96 -10.09
CA ARG A 118 3.70 -6.73 -10.84
C ARG A 118 4.04 -8.06 -10.18
N ASN A 119 4.12 -8.11 -8.85
CA ASN A 119 4.68 -9.27 -8.15
C ASN A 119 3.62 -10.13 -7.47
N CYS A 120 2.51 -9.51 -7.08
CA CYS A 120 1.36 -10.12 -6.41
C CYS A 120 0.07 -9.76 -7.17
N PRO A 121 -0.06 -10.12 -8.45
CA PRO A 121 -1.32 -9.91 -9.19
C PRO A 121 -2.43 -10.76 -8.57
N ALA A 122 -3.66 -10.24 -8.55
CA ALA A 122 -4.80 -11.02 -8.10
C ALA A 122 -5.00 -12.26 -9.00
N GLY A 123 -5.16 -13.42 -8.38
CA GLY A 123 -5.47 -14.68 -9.08
C GLY A 123 -4.26 -15.52 -9.52
N GLY A 124 -3.03 -15.06 -9.29
CA GLY A 124 -1.79 -15.80 -9.56
C GLY A 124 -1.08 -15.47 -10.86
#